data_AF-A0A8T5JA54-F1
#
_entry.id   AF-A0A8T5JA54-F1
#
_cell.length_a   1.000
_cell.length_b   1.000
_cell.length_c   1.000
_cell.angle_alpha   90.00
_cell.angle_beta   90.00
_cell.angle_gamma   90.00
#
_symmetry.space_group_name_H-M   'P 1'
#
loop_
_entity.id
_entity.type
_entity.pdbx_description
1 polymer ?
#
loop_
_entity_poly.entity_id
_entity_poly.type
_entity_poly.pdbx_seq_one_letter_code
_entity_poly.pdbx_strand_id
1 'polypeptide(L)' 'MAIKSKIKGKKKHVNKPTSVKYKKYTIEGDKIVKKARSCPRCGPGIFLSVGKGRSYCGRCHFTEFEKKNIEPMLEAKK' A
#
# COMPACT_ATOMS: atom_id res chain seq x y z
N MET A 1 54.41 4.32 -10.13
CA MET A 1 53.68 5.20 -11.07
C MET A 1 52.19 4.87 -11.01
N ALA A 2 51.39 5.89 -10.66
CA ALA A 2 49.92 6.01 -10.74
C ALA A 2 49.03 4.82 -10.34
N ILE A 3 48.58 4.84 -9.08
CA ILE A 3 47.32 4.23 -8.63
C ILE A 3 46.19 4.96 -9.38
N LYS A 4 45.77 4.45 -10.55
CA LYS A 4 44.51 4.88 -11.18
C LYS A 4 43.36 4.24 -10.41
N SER A 5 43.10 4.79 -9.23
CA SER A 5 41.89 4.53 -8.46
C SER A 5 40.69 4.83 -9.36
N LYS A 6 39.82 3.82 -9.53
CA LYS A 6 38.54 3.93 -10.22
C LYS A 6 37.67 4.93 -9.46
N ILE A 7 37.80 6.22 -9.78
CA ILE A 7 36.87 7.26 -9.34
C ILE A 7 35.56 6.99 -10.08
N LYS A 8 34.72 6.10 -9.51
CA LYS A 8 33.34 5.94 -9.97
C LYS A 8 32.65 7.29 -9.76
N GLY A 9 32.41 8.00 -10.86
CA GLY A 9 31.71 9.29 -10.85
C GLY A 9 30.38 9.21 -10.12
N LYS A 10 29.89 10.37 -9.66
CA LYS A 10 28.60 10.49 -8.97
C LYS A 10 27.49 9.85 -9.82
N LYS A 11 26.72 8.94 -9.24
CA LYS A 11 25.60 8.27 -9.94
C LYS A 11 24.67 9.34 -10.51
N LYS A 12 24.28 9.20 -11.79
CA LYS A 12 23.35 10.12 -12.45
C LYS A 12 22.02 10.14 -11.68
N HIS A 13 21.47 11.33 -11.45
CA HIS A 13 20.14 11.46 -10.84
C HIS A 13 19.09 10.94 -11.81
N VAL A 14 18.27 9.99 -11.36
CA VAL A 14 17.12 9.48 -12.12
C VAL A 14 15.86 10.08 -11.52
N ASN A 15 14.99 10.63 -12.37
CA ASN A 15 13.70 11.16 -11.94
C ASN A 15 12.82 10.02 -11.42
N LYS A 16 12.22 10.22 -10.24
CA LYS A 16 11.27 9.26 -9.68
C LYS A 16 9.91 9.42 -10.35
N PRO A 17 9.17 8.33 -10.61
CA PRO A 17 7.83 8.41 -11.18
C PRO A 17 6.87 9.11 -10.22
N THR A 18 5.97 9.91 -10.78
CA THR A 18 4.95 10.67 -10.04
C THR A 18 3.96 9.73 -9.34
N SER A 19 3.43 10.18 -8.20
CA SER A 19 2.51 9.37 -7.41
C SER A 19 1.21 9.04 -8.18
N VAL A 20 0.79 7.78 -8.13
CA VAL A 20 -0.38 7.26 -8.88
C VAL A 20 -1.67 7.29 -8.04
N LYS A 21 -1.78 8.26 -7.12
CA LYS A 21 -2.89 8.32 -6.15
C LYS A 21 -4.26 8.58 -6.81
N TYR A 22 -4.27 9.28 -7.94
CA TYR A 22 -5.48 9.62 -8.70
C TYR A 22 -6.29 8.39 -9.12
N LYS A 23 -5.65 7.23 -9.37
CA LYS A 23 -6.33 5.99 -9.78
C LYS A 23 -7.29 5.42 -8.72
N LYS A 24 -7.21 5.89 -7.47
CA LYS A 24 -8.06 5.41 -6.36
C LYS A 24 -9.36 6.20 -6.21
N TYR A 25 -9.57 7.22 -7.04
CA TYR A 25 -10.81 7.98 -7.09
C TYR A 25 -11.53 7.68 -8.41
N THR A 26 -12.85 7.54 -8.34
CA THR A 26 -13.72 7.55 -9.53
C THR A 26 -14.74 8.66 -9.46
N ILE A 27 -15.15 9.10 -10.63
CA ILE A 27 -16.19 10.09 -10.82
C ILE A 27 -17.44 9.31 -11.22
N GLU A 28 -18.45 9.33 -10.36
CA GLU A 28 -19.78 8.78 -10.65
C GLU A 28 -20.75 9.97 -10.65
N GLY A 29 -21.05 10.49 -11.85
CA GLY A 29 -21.80 11.73 -12.02
C GLY A 29 -21.12 12.92 -11.34
N ASP A 30 -21.85 13.62 -10.47
CA ASP A 30 -21.37 14.80 -9.73
C ASP A 30 -20.60 14.47 -8.44
N LYS A 31 -20.39 13.17 -8.13
CA LYS A 31 -19.79 12.73 -6.86
C LYS A 31 -18.48 11.97 -7.08
N ILE A 32 -17.50 12.28 -6.24
CA ILE A 32 -16.21 11.59 -6.19
C ILE A 32 -16.32 10.40 -5.22
N VAL A 33 -16.26 9.18 -5.77
CA VAL A 33 -16.32 7.94 -5.00
C VAL A 33 -14.90 7.42 -4.73
N LYS A 34 -14.63 7.05 -3.48
CA LYS A 34 -13.35 6.45 -3.06
C LYS A 34 -13.39 4.94 -3.33
N LYS A 35 -12.52 4.44 -4.21
CA LYS A 35 -12.46 2.99 -4.56
C LYS A 35 -11.79 2.12 -3.50
N ALA A 36 -11.01 2.70 -2.59
CA ALA A 36 -10.22 1.96 -1.61
C ALA A 36 -10.47 2.48 -0.19
N ARG A 37 -10.41 1.57 0.79
CA ARG A 37 -10.52 1.90 2.22
C ARG A 37 -9.38 2.83 2.61
N SER A 38 -9.73 3.95 3.26
CA SER A 38 -8.76 4.85 3.89
C SER A 38 -8.30 4.28 5.23
N CYS A 39 -7.04 4.50 5.59
CA CYS A 39 -6.53 4.08 6.88
C CYS A 39 -7.20 4.89 8.01
N PRO A 40 -7.80 4.24 9.04
CA PRO A 40 -8.47 4.93 10.13
C PRO A 40 -7.50 5.77 10.98
N ARG A 41 -6.21 5.38 11.03
CA ARG A 41 -5.18 6.06 11.81
C ARG A 41 -4.49 7.21 11.09
N CYS A 42 -4.48 7.20 9.75
CA CYS A 42 -3.74 8.19 8.96
C CYS A 42 -4.64 9.20 8.24
N GLY A 43 -5.95 8.96 8.20
CA GLY A 43 -6.91 9.89 7.63
C GLY A 43 -7.05 9.82 6.10
N PRO A 44 -7.80 10.78 5.52
CA PRO A 44 -8.16 10.77 4.10
C PRO A 44 -6.93 10.93 3.20
N GLY A 45 -6.88 10.16 2.10
CA GLY A 45 -5.80 10.20 1.11
C GLY A 45 -4.69 9.16 1.33
N ILE A 46 -4.72 8.41 2.44
CA ILE A 46 -3.86 7.25 2.66
C ILE A 46 -4.70 5.98 2.55
N PHE A 47 -4.51 5.28 1.44
CA PHE A 47 -5.26 4.07 1.11
C PHE A 47 -4.56 2.82 1.64
N LEU A 48 -5.36 1.85 2.08
CA LEU A 48 -4.88 0.52 2.44
C LEU A 48 -4.58 -0.27 1.16
N SER A 49 -3.44 -0.96 1.14
CA SER A 49 -3.08 -1.92 0.11
C SER A 49 -3.80 -3.23 0.38
N VAL A 50 -4.65 -3.66 -0.56
CA VAL A 50 -5.40 -4.91 -0.45
C VAL A 50 -4.58 -6.03 -1.07
N GLY A 51 -4.15 -6.98 -0.24
CA GLY A 51 -3.53 -8.24 -0.64
C GLY A 51 -4.48 -9.43 -0.44
N LYS A 52 -4.01 -10.65 -0.71
CA LYS A 52 -4.78 -11.88 -0.47
C LYS A 52 -4.94 -12.11 1.04
N GLY A 53 -6.05 -11.61 1.62
CA GLY A 53 -6.40 -11.78 3.04
C GLY A 53 -5.79 -10.76 4.01
N ARG A 54 -5.21 -9.66 3.51
CA ARG A 54 -4.72 -8.56 4.36
C ARG A 54 -4.90 -7.20 3.73
N SER A 55 -5.26 -6.21 4.53
CA SER A 55 -5.19 -4.80 4.20
C SER A 55 -3.99 -4.19 4.93
N TYR A 56 -3.15 -3.40 4.24
CA TYR A 56 -1.93 -2.84 4.84
C TYR A 56 -1.76 -1.34 4.58
N CYS A 57 -1.48 -0.58 5.62
CA CYS A 57 -1.11 0.83 5.53
C CYS A 57 0.41 1.00 5.45
N GLY A 58 0.90 1.54 4.34
CA GLY A 58 2.32 1.83 4.15
C GLY A 58 2.86 3.00 5.00
N ARG A 59 2.01 3.79 5.66
CA ARG A 59 2.42 4.94 6.48
C ARG A 59 2.52 4.63 7.97
N CYS A 60 1.54 3.92 8.54
CA CYS A 60 1.48 3.59 9.97
C CYS A 60 1.59 2.09 10.26
N HIS A 61 1.93 1.29 9.25
CA HIS A 61 2.08 -0.17 9.36
C HIS A 61 0.84 -0.90 9.90
N PHE A 62 -0.33 -0.28 9.80
CA PHE A 62 -1.59 -0.93 10.17
C PHE A 62 -1.89 -2.09 9.23
N THR A 63 -2.13 -3.26 9.79
CA THR A 63 -2.58 -4.45 9.07
C THR A 63 -3.93 -4.89 9.60
N GLU A 64 -4.93 -5.01 8.74
CA GLU A 64 -6.12 -5.81 9.06
C GLU A 64 -6.00 -7.12 8.28
N PHE A 65 -6.33 -8.23 8.93
CA PHE A 65 -6.43 -9.52 8.27
C PHE A 65 -7.90 -9.83 8.07
N GLU A 66 -8.29 -10.07 6.82
CA GLU A 66 -9.63 -10.55 6.53
C GLU A 66 -9.66 -12.02 6.95
N LYS A 67 -10.21 -12.29 8.14
CA LYS A 67 -10.48 -13.64 8.61
C LYS A 67 -11.49 -14.27 7.64
N LYS A 68 -11.03 -15.14 6.75
CA LYS A 68 -11.93 -16.09 6.10
C LYS A 68 -12.47 -16.98 7.20
N ASN A 69 -13.79 -17.03 7.33
CA ASN A 69 -14.54 -17.78 8.33
C ASN A 69 -13.92 -19.18 8.56
N ILE A 70 -13.30 -19.36 9.73
CA ILE A 70 -13.02 -20.66 10.33
C ILE A 70 -13.97 -20.79 11.53
N GLU A 71 -15.26 -20.69 11.28
CA GLU A 71 -16.34 -20.88 12.24
C GLU A 71 -17.38 -21.70 11.48
N PRO A 72 -17.25 -23.04 11.40
CA PRO A 72 -17.89 -23.89 12.41
C PRO A 72 -17.28 -25.32 12.58
N MET A 73 -15.98 -25.48 12.90
CA MET A 73 -15.40 -26.84 13.18
C MET A 73 -15.08 -27.12 14.65
N LEU A 74 -15.33 -26.19 15.58
CA LEU A 74 -15.05 -26.37 17.01
C LEU A 74 -16.23 -26.87 17.85
N GLU A 75 -17.43 -27.00 17.28
CA GLU A 75 -18.62 -27.49 18.01
C GLU A 75 -18.86 -29.00 17.90
N ALA A 76 -18.14 -29.72 17.03
CA ALA A 76 -18.33 -31.17 16.83
C ALA A 76 -17.46 -32.09 17.73
N LYS A 77 -16.76 -31.53 18.73
CA LYS A 77 -15.89 -32.28 19.66
C LYS A 77 -16.23 -32.05 21.14
N LYS A 78 -17.42 -31.56 21.45
CA LYS A 78 -17.97 -31.57 22.81
C LYS A 78 -19.01 -32.66 22.95
#